data_AF-A0ABD7GNE9-F1
#
_entry.id   AF-A0ABD7GNE9-F1
#
_cell.length_a   1.000
_cell.length_b   1.000
_cell.length_c   1.000
_cell.angle_alpha   90.00
_cell.angle_beta   90.00
_cell.angle_gamma   90.00
#
_symmetry.space_group_name_H-M   'P 1'
#
loop_
_entity.id
_entity.type
_entity.pdbx_description
1 polymer ?
#
loop_
_entity_poly.entity_id
_entity_poly.type
_entity_poly.pdbx_seq_one_letter_code
_entity_poly.pdbx_strand_id
1 'polypeptide(L)' 'GYYYKVINQNNRRVTIGLNNMIWHYDKDLSGYSLGQGGYYSPQEYLSFAIPVMWRERTENWSWELGASGSWSHSRT' A
#
# COMPACT_ATOMS: atom_id res chain seq x y z
N GLY A 1 4.84 3.54 -4.99
CA GLY A 1 5.25 2.57 -3.95
C GLY A 1 6.76 2.55 -3.87
N TYR A 2 7.31 2.57 -2.66
CA TYR A 2 8.74 2.46 -2.40
C TYR A 2 9.13 0.99 -2.25
N TYR A 3 10.30 0.60 -2.74
CA TYR A 3 10.80 -0.76 -2.58
C TYR A 3 12.25 -0.71 -2.12
N TYR A 4 12.55 -1.44 -1.05
CA TYR A 4 13.85 -1.48 -0.42
C TYR A 4 14.34 -2.93 -0.31
N LYS A 5 15.52 -3.20 -0.85
CA LYS A 5 16.16 -4.52 -0.77
C LYS A 5 17.00 -4.55 0.50
N VAL A 6 16.46 -5.14 1.56
CA VAL A 6 17.16 -5.24 2.85
C VAL A 6 18.33 -6.23 2.76
N ILE A 7 18.12 -7.35 2.05
CA ILE A 7 19.17 -8.34 1.81
C ILE A 7 19.25 -8.58 0.31
N ASN A 8 20.45 -8.45 -0.24
CA ASN A 8 20.72 -8.73 -1.64
C ASN A 8 22.05 -9.48 -1.80
N GLN A 9 22.01 -10.78 -1.51
CA GLN A 9 23.10 -11.72 -1.75
C GLN A 9 22.75 -12.61 -2.95
N ASN A 10 23.74 -13.30 -3.53
CA ASN A 10 23.49 -14.23 -4.65
C ASN A 10 22.51 -15.34 -4.28
N ASN A 11 22.58 -15.81 -3.03
CA ASN A 11 21.82 -16.96 -2.55
C ASN A 11 20.66 -16.57 -1.63
N ARG A 12 20.57 -15.30 -1.21
CA ARG A 12 19.54 -14.82 -0.29
C ARG A 12 19.10 -13.41 -0.68
N ARG A 13 17.80 -13.22 -0.84
CA ARG A 13 17.23 -11.90 -1.14
C ARG A 13 16.00 -11.65 -0.28
N VAL A 14 16.02 -10.55 0.45
CA VAL A 14 14.87 -10.04 1.19
C VAL A 14 14.52 -8.67 0.65
N THR A 15 13.31 -8.55 0.12
CA THR A 15 12.77 -7.31 -0.43
C THR A 15 11.58 -6.89 0.41
N ILE A 16 11.59 -5.64 0.85
CA ILE A 16 10.46 -5.01 1.54
C ILE A 16 9.94 -3.90 0.63
N GLY A 17 8.65 -3.91 0.35
CA GLY A 17 7.94 -2.84 -0.32
C GLY A 17 7.11 -2.03 0.66
N LEU A 18 6.80 -0.81 0.28
CA LEU A 18 5.91 0.10 0.96
C LEU A 18 5.01 0.76 -0.09
N ASN A 19 3.74 0.40 -0.09
CA ASN A 19 2.71 1.03 -0.89
C ASN A 19 1.88 1.94 0.03
N ASN A 20 1.73 3.20 -0.37
CA ASN A 20 0.85 4.15 0.31
C ASN A 20 -0.15 4.63 -0.73
N MET A 21 -1.42 4.59 -0.38
CA MET A 21 -2.49 5.16 -1.18
C MET A 21 -3.24 6.15 -0.32
N ILE A 22 -3.03 7.43 -0.64
CA ILE A 22 -3.64 8.57 0.03
C ILE A 22 -4.65 9.13 -0.96
N TRP A 23 -5.93 9.02 -0.65
CA TRP A 23 -6.99 9.70 -1.37
C TRP A 23 -7.43 10.89 -0.54
N HIS A 24 -6.98 12.07 -0.96
CA HIS A 24 -7.56 13.34 -0.53
C HIS A 24 -8.54 13.74 -1.62
N TYR A 25 -9.84 13.74 -1.32
CA TYR A 25 -10.82 14.34 -2.22
C TYR A 25 -10.69 15.86 -2.05
N ASP A 26 -9.81 16.46 -2.85
CA ASP A 26 -9.68 17.90 -2.98
C ASP A 26 -10.98 18.42 -3.63
N LYS A 27 -12.00 18.69 -2.82
CA LYS A 27 -13.21 19.35 -3.28
C LYS A 27 -12.89 20.83 -3.46
N ASP A 28 -12.43 21.16 -4.66
CA ASP A 28 -12.84 22.40 -5.30
C ASP A 28 -13.62 22.07 -6.58
N LEU A 29 -14.84 21.57 -6.37
CA LEU A 29 -15.95 21.90 -7.25
C LEU A 29 -16.88 22.76 -6.41
N SER A 30 -16.50 24.03 -6.27
CA SER A 30 -17.41 25.15 -6.10
C SER A 30 -18.37 25.21 -7.31
N GLY A 31 -19.18 24.17 -7.48
CA GLY A 31 -20.32 24.10 -8.36
C GLY A 31 -21.53 23.97 -7.45
N TYR A 32 -21.94 25.11 -6.88
CA TYR A 32 -23.23 25.26 -6.19
C TYR A 32 -24.35 24.89 -7.19
N SER A 33 -24.71 23.61 -7.26
CA SER A 33 -25.93 23.17 -7.94
C SER A 33 -26.98 22.89 -6.87
N LEU A 34 -27.82 23.90 -6.63
CA LEU A 34 -29.06 23.78 -5.86
C LEU A 34 -29.91 22.62 -6.44
N GLY A 35 -30.08 21.51 -5.72
CA GLY A 35 -31.22 20.63 -5.97
C GLY A 35 -31.12 19.11 -5.87
N GLN A 36 -30.06 18.48 -5.34
CA GLN A 36 -30.04 17.01 -5.20
C GLN A 36 -29.42 16.56 -3.88
N GLY A 37 -30.05 15.54 -3.27
CA GLY A 37 -29.85 15.08 -1.90
C GLY A 37 -28.40 14.78 -1.53
N GLY A 38 -28.07 15.13 -0.28
CA GLY A 38 -26.71 15.14 0.24
C GLY A 38 -25.99 13.81 0.11
N TYR A 39 -25.03 13.75 -0.81
CA TYR A 39 -23.99 12.73 -0.79
C TYR A 39 -22.87 13.20 0.15
N TYR A 40 -22.86 12.62 1.34
CA TYR A 40 -21.74 12.70 2.27
C TYR A 40 -20.50 12.07 1.61
N SER A 41 -19.50 12.89 1.32
CA SER A 41 -18.21 12.42 0.82
C SER A 41 -17.35 12.03 2.03
N PRO A 42 -16.90 10.76 2.16
CA PRO A 42 -15.96 10.39 3.22
C PRO A 42 -14.70 11.25 3.07
N GLN A 43 -14.30 11.90 4.16
CA GLN A 43 -13.43 13.06 4.08
C GLN A 43 -11.97 12.71 3.79
N GLU A 44 -11.44 11.57 4.25
CA GLU A 44 -10.06 11.16 3.93
C GLU A 44 -9.93 9.64 3.96
N TYR A 45 -9.32 9.05 2.92
CA TYR A 45 -9.00 7.62 2.89
C TYR A 45 -7.48 7.42 2.78
N LEU A 46 -6.95 6.73 3.77
CA LEU A 46 -5.52 6.47 3.90
C LEU A 46 -5.30 4.96 3.99
N SER A 47 -4.55 4.39 3.05
CA SER A 47 -4.13 2.99 3.16
C SER A 47 -2.63 2.81 2.97
N PHE A 48 -2.10 1.92 3.77
CA PHE A 48 -0.70 1.52 3.82
C PHE A 48 -0.63 0.02 3.56
N ALA A 49 0.30 -0.43 2.74
CA ALA A 49 0.57 -1.84 2.54
C ALA A 49 2.07 -2.10 2.48
N ILE A 50 2.53 -3.10 3.22
CA ILE A 50 3.92 -3.49 3.35
C ILE A 50 4.05 -4.95 2.89
N PRO A 51 4.38 -5.19 1.60
CA PRO A 51 4.76 -6.51 1.13
C PRO A 51 6.23 -6.81 1.46
N VAL A 52 6.49 -7.99 2.00
CA VAL A 52 7.81 -8.53 2.30
C VAL A 52 7.97 -9.85 1.54
N MET A 53 9.06 -9.95 0.79
CA MET A 53 9.41 -11.15 0.03
C MET A 53 10.78 -11.62 0.47
N TRP A 54 10.87 -12.86 0.93
CA TRP A 54 12.12 -13.54 1.26
C TRP A 54 12.30 -14.72 0.32
N ARG A 55 13.38 -14.67 -0.46
CA ARG A 55 13.89 -15.82 -1.23
C ARG A 55 15.22 -16.25 -0.68
N GLU A 56 15.38 -17.56 -0.54
CA GLU A 56 16.66 -18.15 -0.19
C GLU A 56 16.90 -19.42 -1.00
N ARG A 57 18.14 -19.59 -1.42
CA ARG A 57 18.60 -20.71 -2.22
C ARG A 57 19.89 -21.25 -1.62
N THR A 58 19.79 -22.45 -1.08
CA THR A 58 20.90 -23.27 -0.63
C THR A 58 21.27 -24.27 -1.74
N GLU A 59 22.34 -25.05 -1.57
CA GLU A 59 22.79 -26.02 -2.58
C GLU A 59 21.72 -27.07 -2.94
N ASN A 60 20.98 -27.57 -1.95
CA ASN A 60 20.00 -28.64 -2.15
C ASN A 60 18.54 -28.18 -2.09
N TRP A 61 18.27 -26.94 -1.67
CA TRP A 61 16.91 -26.44 -1.44
C TRP A 61 16.77 -24.99 -1.83
N SER A 62 15.62 -24.64 -2.40
CA SER A 62 15.22 -23.25 -2.66
C SER A 62 13.82 -23.02 -2.12
N TRP A 63 13.62 -21.89 -1.45
CA TRP A 63 12.31 -21.53 -0.90
C TRP A 63 12.03 -20.04 -1.06
N GLU A 64 10.74 -19.73 -1.09
CA GLU A 64 10.21 -18.38 -1.23
C GLU A 64 9.05 -18.21 -0.27
N LEU A 65 9.15 -17.16 0.55
CA LEU A 65 8.13 -16.77 1.50
C LEU A 65 7.72 -15.32 1.20
N GLY A 66 6.43 -15.15 0.91
CA GLY A 66 5.79 -13.85 0.79
C GLY A 66 4.90 -13.59 1.99
N ALA A 67 5.05 -12.42 2.61
CA ALA A 67 4.18 -11.92 3.66
C ALA A 67 3.77 -10.49 3.32
N SER A 68 2.50 -10.14 3.46
CA SER A 68 2.06 -8.76 3.22
C SER A 68 1.08 -8.34 4.30
N GLY A 69 1.33 -7.18 4.91
CA GLY A 69 0.39 -6.55 5.83
C GLY A 69 -0.15 -5.26 5.23
N SER A 70 -1.45 -5.02 5.33
CA SER A 70 -2.06 -3.74 4.95
C SER A 70 -2.88 -3.18 6.11
N TRP A 71 -2.90 -1.85 6.20
CA TRP A 71 -3.69 -1.11 7.16
C TRP A 71 -4.39 0.04 6.43
N SER A 72 -5.70 0.13 6.58
CA SER A 72 -6.49 1.22 6.02
C SER A 72 -7.23 1.95 7.13
N HIS A 73 -7.28 3.26 7.01
CA HIS A 73 -8.03 4.14 7.88
C HIS A 73 -8.86 5.08 7.02
N SER A 74 -10.17 5.06 7.23
CA SER A 74 -11.13 5.98 6.62
C SER A 74 -11.66 6.90 7.70
N ARG A 75 -11.47 8.21 7.55
CA ARG A 75 -12.18 9.21 8.36
C ARG A 75 -13.43 9.64 7.59
N THR A 76 -14.58 9.43 8.22
CA THR A 76 -15.89 9.94 7.78
C THR A 76 -16.09 11.36 8.27
#